data_AF-A2EZE1-F1
#
_entry.id   AF-A2EZE1-F1
#
_cell.length_a   1.000
_cell.length_b   1.000
_cell.length_c   1.000
_cell.angle_alpha   90.00
_cell.angle_beta   90.00
_cell.angle_gamma   90.00
#
_symmetry.space_group_name_H-M   'P 1'
#
loop_
_entity.id
_entity.type
_entity.pdbx_description
1 polymer ?
#
loop_
_entity_poly.entity_id
_entity_poly.type
_entity_poly.pdbx_seq_one_letter_code
_entity_poly.pdbx_strand_id
1 'polypeptide(L)'
;MSDTYHAGNNAEIEVFENEGILRKIYSNSSFVANNRKGVINKILETAKLQKENIFLQELIDIHKNDDGSLYADFRLIKGDDLYYYLEKNKASDAEKLVWIYFIADQLETLHKNKIIHRDICPKNIRIDTKHYPHIIDYDDVQKTDNPMMTSKRHGTGLYHSLEVIKSLDYTPASDIFALGGVIYYIMTGNEPN
;
A
#
# COMPACT_ATOMS: atom_id res chain seq x y z
N MET A 1 -25.01 -2.05 -4.02
CA MET A 1 -24.80 -0.70 -3.46
C MET A 1 -23.30 -0.51 -3.39
N SER A 2 -22.77 0.57 -3.93
CA SER A 2 -21.36 0.92 -3.80
C SER A 2 -21.22 1.82 -2.58
N ASP A 3 -20.34 1.44 -1.65
CA ASP A 3 -19.97 2.30 -0.53
C ASP A 3 -18.71 3.08 -0.94
N THR A 4 -18.78 4.41 -0.85
CA THR A 4 -17.65 5.30 -1.14
C THR A 4 -16.88 5.56 0.14
N TYR A 5 -15.60 5.20 0.17
CA TYR A 5 -14.70 5.49 1.28
C TYR A 5 -13.61 6.47 0.82
N HIS A 6 -13.24 7.42 1.68
CA HIS A 6 -12.02 8.19 1.48
C HIS A 6 -10.84 7.38 2.01
N ALA A 7 -10.00 6.83 1.14
CA ALA A 7 -8.69 6.33 1.55
C ALA A 7 -7.59 7.31 1.12
N GLY A 8 -6.61 7.49 2.01
CA GLY A 8 -5.26 7.98 1.72
C GLY A 8 -5.12 9.03 0.61
N ASN A 9 -5.16 10.31 0.98
CA ASN A 9 -4.56 11.51 0.37
C ASN A 9 -4.60 11.80 -1.15
N ASN A 10 -4.81 10.84 -2.06
CA ASN A 10 -4.57 10.97 -3.50
C ASN A 10 -5.69 10.40 -4.40
N ALA A 11 -6.66 9.65 -3.88
CA ALA A 11 -7.78 9.09 -4.67
C ALA A 11 -9.06 8.91 -3.84
N GLU A 12 -10.21 8.97 -4.50
CA GLU A 12 -11.47 8.48 -3.94
C GLU A 12 -11.57 6.96 -4.16
N ILE A 13 -12.22 6.23 -3.25
CA ILE A 13 -12.42 4.77 -3.40
C ILE A 13 -13.90 4.44 -3.53
N GLU A 14 -14.22 3.62 -4.53
CA GLU A 14 -15.51 2.96 -4.67
C GLU A 14 -15.32 1.44 -4.58
N VAL A 15 -16.20 0.77 -3.83
CA VAL A 15 -16.18 -0.69 -3.71
C VAL A 15 -17.40 -1.29 -4.40
N PHE A 16 -17.15 -2.22 -5.33
CA PHE A 16 -18.17 -3.00 -6.03
C PHE A 16 -18.13 -4.44 -5.51
N GLU A 17 -18.74 -4.69 -4.34
CA GLU A 17 -18.61 -5.98 -3.65
C GLU A 17 -19.07 -7.20 -4.45
N ASN A 18 -20.17 -7.05 -5.20
CA ASN A 18 -20.74 -8.13 -6.03
C ASN A 18 -19.80 -8.55 -7.17
N GLU A 19 -18.99 -7.61 -7.64
CA GLU A 19 -18.02 -7.81 -8.73
C GLU A 19 -16.63 -8.16 -8.18
N GLY A 20 -16.40 -7.97 -6.87
CA GLY A 20 -15.10 -8.16 -6.25
C GLY A 20 -14.08 -7.12 -6.71
N ILE A 21 -14.52 -5.88 -6.94
CA ILE A 21 -13.67 -4.79 -7.44
C ILE A 21 -13.57 -3.67 -6.41
N LEU A 22 -12.35 -3.17 -6.22
CA LEU A 22 -12.06 -1.90 -5.55
C LEU A 22 -11.54 -0.94 -6.61
N ARG A 23 -12.20 0.19 -6.79
CA ARG A 23 -11.81 1.23 -7.74
C ARG A 23 -11.20 2.41 -7.02
N LYS A 24 -10.00 2.80 -7.42
CA LYS A 24 -9.41 4.10 -7.07
C LYS A 24 -9.71 5.11 -8.17
N ILE A 25 -10.22 6.28 -7.79
CA ILE A 25 -10.62 7.37 -8.67
C ILE A 25 -9.66 8.54 -8.47
N TYR A 26 -8.92 8.86 -9.52
CA TYR A 26 -7.98 9.98 -9.56
C TYR A 26 -8.63 11.15 -10.32
N SER A 27 -9.37 11.98 -9.58
CA SER A 27 -10.19 13.07 -10.11
C SER A 27 -9.38 14.27 -10.65
N ASN A 28 -10.07 15.18 -11.32
CA ASN A 28 -9.50 16.38 -11.95
C ASN A 28 -9.37 17.57 -10.99
N SER A 29 -9.99 17.52 -9.81
CA SER A 29 -10.27 18.68 -8.95
C SER A 29 -9.32 18.89 -7.77
N SER A 30 -8.21 18.15 -7.67
CA SER A 30 -7.27 18.25 -6.54
C SER A 30 -5.80 18.14 -6.96
N PHE A 31 -4.88 18.35 -6.01
CA PHE A 31 -3.41 18.31 -6.09
C PHE A 31 -2.80 17.22 -7.00
N VAL A 32 -3.58 16.16 -7.24
CA VAL A 32 -3.37 15.00 -8.11
C VAL A 32 -3.30 15.37 -9.60
N ALA A 33 -3.96 16.45 -10.06
CA ALA A 33 -4.07 16.82 -11.47
C ALA A 33 -2.71 16.93 -12.20
N ASN A 34 -1.65 17.34 -11.51
CA ASN A 34 -0.30 17.52 -12.05
C ASN A 34 0.56 16.23 -12.06
N ASN A 35 0.15 15.14 -11.40
CA ASN A 35 0.96 13.91 -11.32
C ASN A 35 0.19 12.58 -11.46
N ARG A 36 -1.09 12.61 -11.89
CA ARG A 36 -1.90 11.39 -12.15
C ARG A 36 -1.19 10.35 -13.00
N LYS A 37 -0.55 10.79 -14.10
CA LYS A 37 0.21 9.90 -14.97
C LYS A 37 1.37 9.22 -14.23
N GLY A 38 2.03 9.94 -13.32
CA GLY A 38 3.08 9.39 -12.47
C GLY A 38 2.54 8.32 -11.53
N VAL A 39 1.40 8.57 -10.88
CA VAL A 39 0.75 7.58 -10.00
C VAL A 39 0.32 6.33 -10.78
N ILE A 40 -0.33 6.50 -11.93
CA ILE A 40 -0.72 5.37 -12.79
C ILE A 40 0.49 4.57 -13.25
N ASN A 41 1.59 5.23 -13.66
CA ASN A 41 2.81 4.52 -14.06
C ASN A 41 3.38 3.69 -12.91
N LYS A 42 3.39 4.22 -11.69
CA LYS A 42 3.83 3.50 -10.49
C LYS A 42 2.96 2.26 -10.19
N ILE A 43 1.64 2.39 -10.32
CA ILE A 43 0.69 1.28 -10.17
C ILE A 43 0.98 0.20 -11.23
N LEU A 44 1.12 0.60 -12.49
CA LEU A 44 1.43 -0.32 -13.59
C LEU A 44 2.78 -1.02 -13.42
N GLU A 45 3.78 -0.34 -12.84
CA GLU A 45 5.08 -0.95 -12.54
C GLU A 45 4.95 -2.04 -11.47
N THR A 46 4.19 -1.77 -10.41
CA THR A 46 4.00 -2.74 -9.32
C THR A 46 3.11 -3.90 -9.75
N ALA A 47 2.09 -3.65 -10.58
CA ALA A 47 1.19 -4.67 -11.08
C ALA A 47 1.89 -5.78 -11.88
N LYS A 48 3.01 -5.47 -12.54
CA LYS A 48 3.81 -6.46 -13.26
C LYS A 48 4.37 -7.55 -12.34
N LEU A 49 4.55 -7.25 -11.05
CA LEU A 49 5.15 -8.14 -10.06
C LEU A 49 4.16 -9.15 -9.48
N GLN A 50 2.86 -9.03 -9.77
CA GLN A 50 1.83 -9.97 -9.29
C GLN A 50 2.06 -11.42 -9.76
N LYS A 51 2.80 -11.59 -10.87
CA LYS A 51 3.21 -12.93 -11.35
C LYS A 51 4.34 -13.54 -10.53
N GLU A 52 5.12 -12.71 -9.84
CA GLU A 52 6.22 -13.13 -8.96
C GLU A 52 5.72 -13.35 -7.53
N ASN A 53 4.70 -12.57 -7.10
CA ASN A 53 4.12 -12.69 -5.77
C ASN A 53 2.59 -12.53 -5.81
N ILE A 54 1.88 -13.62 -5.50
CA ILE A 54 0.41 -13.69 -5.55
C ILE A 54 -0.29 -12.90 -4.44
N PHE A 55 0.44 -12.45 -3.42
CA PHE A 55 -0.11 -11.68 -2.31
C PHE A 55 -0.15 -10.17 -2.62
N LEU A 56 0.55 -9.70 -3.64
CA LEU A 56 0.41 -8.32 -4.10
C LEU A 56 -1.00 -8.09 -4.67
N GLN A 57 -1.60 -6.95 -4.35
CA GLN A 57 -2.94 -6.61 -4.80
C GLN A 57 -3.02 -6.60 -6.33
N GLU A 58 -3.96 -7.38 -6.88
CA GLU A 58 -4.15 -7.53 -8.33
C GLU A 58 -4.77 -6.28 -8.95
N LEU A 59 -4.19 -5.83 -10.05
CA LEU A 59 -4.72 -4.75 -10.89
C LEU A 59 -5.50 -5.41 -12.01
N ILE A 60 -6.79 -5.09 -12.12
CA ILE A 60 -7.69 -5.62 -13.13
C ILE A 60 -7.58 -4.77 -14.40
N ASP A 61 -7.77 -3.45 -14.28
CA ASP A 61 -7.73 -2.54 -15.42
C ASP A 61 -7.42 -1.10 -15.00
N ILE A 62 -6.98 -0.28 -15.96
CA ILE A 62 -6.88 1.17 -15.82
C ILE A 62 -7.54 1.82 -17.03
N HIS A 63 -8.51 2.68 -16.77
CA HIS A 63 -9.26 3.35 -17.82
C HIS A 63 -9.52 4.82 -17.49
N LYS A 64 -9.83 5.59 -18.53
CA LYS A 64 -10.13 7.01 -18.42
C LYS A 64 -11.64 7.21 -18.51
N ASN A 65 -12.17 8.08 -17.67
CA ASN A 65 -13.57 8.49 -17.71
C ASN A 65 -13.77 9.78 -18.53
N ASP A 66 -15.02 10.06 -18.93
CA ASP A 66 -15.37 11.19 -19.81
C ASP A 66 -15.02 12.55 -19.21
N ASP A 67 -15.06 12.68 -17.88
CA ASP A 67 -14.69 13.87 -17.12
C ASP A 67 -13.16 14.10 -17.05
N GLY A 68 -12.37 13.17 -17.58
CA GLY A 68 -10.93 13.19 -17.57
C GLY A 68 -10.27 12.53 -16.35
N SER A 69 -11.06 12.00 -15.42
CA SER A 69 -10.57 11.23 -14.28
C SER A 69 -9.97 9.89 -14.74
N LEU A 70 -8.96 9.39 -14.01
CA LEU A 70 -8.39 8.05 -14.26
C LEU A 70 -8.88 7.10 -13.18
N TYR A 71 -9.35 5.93 -13.60
CA TYR A 71 -9.84 4.88 -12.71
C TYR A 71 -8.85 3.73 -12.76
N ALA A 72 -8.46 3.22 -11.60
CA ALA A 72 -7.67 2.01 -11.46
C ALA A 72 -8.50 0.98 -10.67
N ASP A 73 -8.84 -0.11 -11.34
CA ASP A 73 -9.64 -1.19 -10.78
C ASP A 73 -8.73 -2.30 -10.28
N PHE A 74 -8.88 -2.63 -9.01
CA PHE A 74 -8.13 -3.67 -8.34
C PHE A 74 -9.07 -4.78 -7.90
N ARG A 75 -8.55 -6.00 -7.77
CA ARG A 75 -9.27 -7.06 -7.07
C ARG A 75 -9.49 -6.64 -5.63
N LEU A 76 -10.75 -6.69 -5.20
CA LEU A 76 -11.14 -6.41 -3.83
C LEU A 76 -10.59 -7.50 -2.91
N ILE A 77 -9.69 -7.11 -2.01
CA ILE A 77 -9.25 -7.94 -0.89
C ILE A 77 -10.27 -7.72 0.23
N LYS A 78 -11.19 -8.68 0.40
CA LYS A 78 -12.16 -8.68 1.51
C LYS A 78 -11.43 -8.87 2.84
N GLY A 79 -11.97 -8.29 3.92
CA GLY A 79 -11.33 -8.28 5.23
C GLY A 79 -11.05 -6.85 5.68
N ASP A 80 -10.19 -6.68 6.69
CA ASP A 80 -9.89 -5.39 7.33
C ASP A 80 -8.42 -5.02 7.19
N ASP A 81 -8.07 -3.74 7.29
CA ASP A 81 -6.67 -3.37 7.50
C ASP A 81 -6.17 -3.87 8.86
N LEU A 82 -4.86 -4.13 8.97
CA LEU A 82 -4.22 -4.75 10.12
C LEU A 82 -4.41 -3.90 11.39
N TYR A 83 -4.45 -2.57 11.26
CA TYR A 83 -4.75 -1.68 12.37
C TYR A 83 -6.13 -1.98 12.95
N TYR A 84 -7.17 -1.88 12.11
CA TYR A 84 -8.54 -2.12 12.56
C TYR A 84 -8.79 -3.57 12.99
N TYR A 85 -8.15 -4.53 12.32
CA TYR A 85 -8.24 -5.94 12.68
C TYR A 85 -7.78 -6.18 14.12
N LEU A 86 -6.60 -5.68 14.50
CA LEU A 86 -6.00 -5.91 15.82
C LEU A 86 -6.66 -5.08 16.94
N GLU A 87 -7.31 -3.97 16.61
CA GLU A 87 -8.17 -3.24 17.56
C GLU A 87 -9.39 -4.06 17.99
N LYS A 88 -9.89 -4.95 17.13
CA LYS A 88 -11.14 -5.70 17.35
C LYS A 88 -10.94 -7.16 17.70
N ASN A 89 -9.84 -7.74 17.26
CA ASN A 89 -9.60 -9.17 17.31
C ASN A 89 -8.25 -9.47 17.96
N LYS A 90 -8.11 -10.69 18.46
CA LYS A 90 -6.82 -11.22 18.90
C LYS A 90 -6.30 -12.18 17.86
N ALA A 91 -5.05 -11.98 17.44
CA ALA A 91 -4.32 -12.92 16.60
C ALA A 91 -3.52 -13.90 17.49
N SER A 92 -3.51 -15.17 17.10
CA SER A 92 -2.58 -16.16 17.65
C SER A 92 -1.15 -15.86 17.25
N ASP A 93 -0.17 -16.39 18.00
CA ASP A 93 1.24 -16.19 17.66
C ASP A 93 1.60 -16.82 16.30
N ALA A 94 0.93 -17.91 15.91
CA ALA A 94 1.10 -18.51 14.60
C ALA A 94 0.64 -17.57 13.48
N GLU A 95 -0.54 -16.95 13.60
CA GLU A 95 -1.03 -15.96 12.64
C GLU A 95 -0.08 -14.77 12.53
N LYS A 96 0.38 -14.24 13.66
CA LYS A 96 1.35 -13.13 13.69
C LYS A 96 2.63 -13.46 12.91
N LEU A 97 3.20 -14.65 13.13
CA LEU A 97 4.40 -15.08 12.42
C LEU A 97 4.16 -15.27 10.92
N VAL A 98 3.00 -15.83 10.54
CA VAL A 98 2.58 -15.94 9.13
C VAL A 98 2.47 -14.55 8.52
N TRP A 99 1.88 -13.59 9.22
CA TRP A 99 1.73 -12.24 8.70
C TRP A 99 3.08 -11.57 8.45
N ILE A 100 3.97 -11.61 9.45
CA ILE A 100 5.31 -11.04 9.35
C ILE A 100 6.07 -11.63 8.15
N TYR A 101 6.00 -12.95 7.97
CA TYR A 101 6.65 -13.64 6.85
C TYR A 101 6.13 -13.13 5.50
N PHE A 102 4.81 -13.12 5.28
CA PHE A 102 4.25 -12.75 3.98
C PHE A 102 4.35 -11.24 3.68
N ILE A 103 4.38 -10.38 4.70
CA ILE A 103 4.68 -8.95 4.49
C ILE A 103 6.14 -8.79 4.05
N ALA A 104 7.07 -9.49 4.69
CA ALA A 104 8.49 -9.45 4.33
C ALA A 104 8.74 -10.01 2.92
N ASP A 105 8.07 -11.08 2.54
CA ASP A 105 8.14 -11.69 1.20
C ASP A 105 7.65 -10.75 0.09
N GLN A 106 6.54 -10.04 0.33
CA GLN A 106 6.05 -9.01 -0.58
C GLN A 106 7.04 -7.85 -0.72
N LEU A 107 7.60 -7.37 0.40
CA LEU A 107 8.64 -6.32 0.39
C LEU A 107 9.91 -6.76 -0.35
N GLU A 108 10.36 -8.00 -0.13
CA GLU A 108 11.50 -8.55 -0.85
C GLU A 108 11.25 -8.55 -2.37
N THR A 109 10.04 -8.90 -2.80
CA THR A 109 9.63 -8.86 -4.21
C THR A 109 9.73 -7.45 -4.79
N LEU A 110 9.24 -6.44 -4.07
CA LEU A 110 9.36 -5.03 -4.48
C LEU A 110 10.83 -4.60 -4.56
N HIS A 111 11.61 -4.90 -3.52
CA HIS A 111 13.01 -4.45 -3.41
C HIS A 111 13.92 -5.09 -4.46
N LYS A 112 13.73 -6.39 -4.77
CA LYS A 112 14.42 -7.09 -5.88
C LYS A 112 14.17 -6.40 -7.23
N ASN A 113 12.99 -5.85 -7.40
CA ASN A 113 12.57 -5.10 -8.58
C ASN A 113 12.84 -3.58 -8.46
N LYS A 114 13.69 -3.19 -7.50
CA LYS A 114 14.13 -1.80 -7.26
C LYS A 114 12.99 -0.84 -6.88
N ILE A 115 11.86 -1.35 -6.40
CA ILE A 115 10.71 -0.56 -5.99
C ILE A 115 10.73 -0.43 -4.46
N ILE A 116 10.63 0.78 -3.95
CA ILE A 116 10.44 1.11 -2.52
C ILE A 116 8.97 1.47 -2.33
N HIS A 117 8.32 0.92 -1.30
CA HIS A 117 6.92 1.18 -1.00
C HIS A 117 6.69 2.58 -0.41
N ARG A 118 7.53 2.98 0.55
CA ARG A 118 7.58 4.29 1.22
C ARG A 118 6.45 4.62 2.20
N ASP A 119 5.40 3.83 2.24
CA ASP A 119 4.31 3.98 3.22
C ASP A 119 3.88 2.64 3.84
N ILE A 120 4.85 1.86 4.34
CA ILE A 120 4.54 0.64 5.09
C ILE A 120 4.03 1.03 6.48
N CYS A 121 2.78 0.69 6.76
CA CYS A 121 2.15 0.85 8.06
C CYS A 121 0.97 -0.13 8.20
N PRO A 122 0.42 -0.35 9.41
CA PRO A 122 -0.70 -1.27 9.60
C PRO A 122 -1.96 -0.95 8.80
N LYS A 123 -2.18 0.32 8.42
CA LYS A 123 -3.33 0.74 7.60
C LYS A 123 -3.19 0.34 6.12
N ASN A 124 -1.96 0.14 5.66
CA ASN A 124 -1.63 -0.28 4.29
C ASN A 124 -1.32 -1.79 4.20
N ILE A 125 -1.70 -2.56 5.22
CA ILE A 125 -1.64 -4.02 5.22
C ILE A 125 -3.04 -4.53 5.48
N ARG A 126 -3.61 -5.26 4.53
CA ARG A 126 -4.97 -5.81 4.64
C ARG A 126 -4.92 -7.29 4.98
N ILE A 127 -5.67 -7.71 6.00
CA ILE A 127 -5.83 -9.11 6.39
C ILE A 127 -7.07 -9.64 5.69
N ASP A 128 -6.87 -10.61 4.80
CA ASP A 128 -7.96 -11.17 4.03
C ASP A 128 -8.87 -12.12 4.84
N THR A 129 -9.99 -12.55 4.26
CA THR A 129 -10.90 -13.51 4.91
C THR A 129 -10.28 -14.90 5.16
N LYS A 130 -9.10 -15.19 4.59
CA LYS A 130 -8.32 -16.40 4.83
C LYS A 130 -7.14 -16.16 5.79
N HIS A 131 -7.08 -14.99 6.42
CA HIS A 131 -6.07 -14.56 7.37
C HIS A 131 -4.66 -14.40 6.77
N TYR A 132 -4.55 -14.09 5.47
CA TYR A 132 -3.28 -13.70 4.84
C TYR A 132 -3.13 -12.19 4.73
N PRO A 133 -1.92 -11.64 4.90
CA PRO A 133 -1.68 -10.22 4.77
C PRO A 133 -1.40 -9.83 3.30
N HIS A 134 -1.87 -8.66 2.91
CA HIS A 134 -1.64 -8.08 1.60
C HIS A 134 -1.19 -6.64 1.77
N ILE A 135 -0.03 -6.29 1.20
CA ILE A 135 0.36 -4.89 1.10
C ILE A 135 -0.56 -4.23 0.07
N ILE A 136 -1.11 -3.08 0.42
CA ILE A 136 -1.98 -2.27 -0.42
C ILE A 136 -1.44 -0.84 -0.51
N ASP A 137 -2.04 -0.06 -1.40
CA ASP A 137 -1.74 1.37 -1.61
C ASP A 137 -0.35 1.68 -2.17
N TYR A 138 -0.22 1.49 -3.49
CA TYR A 138 1.03 1.68 -4.22
C TYR A 138 1.18 3.09 -4.85
N ASP A 139 0.43 4.08 -4.39
CA ASP A 139 0.40 5.40 -5.04
C ASP A 139 1.73 6.17 -4.88
N ASP A 140 2.43 5.88 -3.78
CA ASP A 140 3.66 6.57 -3.38
C ASP A 140 4.95 5.80 -3.68
N VAL A 141 4.86 4.62 -4.29
CA VAL A 141 6.03 3.79 -4.60
C VAL A 141 7.04 4.51 -5.49
N GLN A 142 8.27 4.05 -5.45
CA GLN A 142 9.36 4.70 -6.16
C GLN A 142 10.46 3.73 -6.56
N LYS A 143 10.99 3.92 -7.77
CA LYS A 143 12.16 3.19 -8.25
C LYS A 143 13.46 3.80 -7.74
N THR A 144 14.37 2.96 -7.25
CA THR A 144 15.70 3.38 -6.77
C THR A 144 16.64 3.83 -7.88
N ASP A 145 16.39 3.42 -9.13
CA ASP A 145 17.16 3.84 -10.30
C ASP A 145 16.54 5.02 -11.08
N ASN A 146 15.49 5.63 -10.54
CA ASN A 146 14.90 6.83 -11.12
C ASN A 146 15.73 8.08 -10.75
N PRO A 147 16.29 8.81 -11.74
CA PRO A 147 17.09 10.01 -11.47
C PRO A 147 16.27 11.18 -10.88
N MET A 148 14.95 11.14 -10.95
CA MET A 148 14.04 12.10 -10.31
C MET A 148 13.59 11.62 -8.92
N MET A 149 14.50 10.98 -8.17
CA MET A 149 14.16 10.46 -6.85
C MET A 149 13.79 11.62 -5.90
N THR A 150 12.55 11.64 -5.42
CA THR A 150 12.11 12.60 -4.40
C THR A 150 12.44 12.12 -2.99
N SER A 151 13.01 13.01 -2.18
CA SER A 151 13.19 12.84 -0.73
C SER A 151 12.05 13.45 0.09
N LYS A 152 10.98 13.91 -0.57
CA LYS A 152 9.81 14.48 0.10
C LYS A 152 9.21 13.42 1.04
N ARG A 153 8.96 13.83 2.29
CA ARG A 153 8.31 12.99 3.31
C ARG A 153 6.90 12.62 2.88
N HIS A 154 6.66 11.32 2.76
CA HIS A 154 5.38 10.68 2.41
C HIS A 154 5.12 9.54 3.41
N GLY A 155 3.86 9.21 3.63
CA GLY A 155 3.42 8.12 4.52
C GLY A 155 3.20 8.48 5.99
N THR A 156 2.92 7.47 6.81
CA THR A 156 2.52 7.64 8.23
C THR A 156 3.73 7.91 9.13
N GLY A 157 3.77 9.11 9.73
CA GLY A 157 4.95 9.64 10.45
C GLY A 157 5.54 8.76 11.56
N LEU A 158 4.72 7.93 12.22
CA LEU A 158 5.17 7.00 13.28
C LEU A 158 6.07 5.86 12.77
N TYR A 159 5.99 5.54 11.47
CA TYR A 159 6.72 4.43 10.85
C TYR A 159 7.92 4.92 10.02
N HIS A 160 8.22 6.22 10.06
CA HIS A 160 9.33 6.80 9.29
C HIS A 160 10.68 6.45 9.90
N SER A 161 11.60 6.01 9.05
CA SER A 161 13.00 5.87 9.40
C SER A 161 13.68 7.22 9.63
N LEU A 162 14.85 7.20 10.27
CA LEU A 162 15.60 8.42 10.56
C LEU A 162 16.02 9.18 9.30
N GLU A 163 16.39 8.49 8.22
CA GLU A 163 16.73 9.13 6.95
C GLU A 163 15.52 9.86 6.35
N VAL A 164 14.32 9.28 6.43
CA VAL A 164 13.07 9.92 5.99
C VAL A 164 12.74 11.13 6.84
N ILE A 165 12.86 11.02 8.17
CA ILE A 165 12.69 12.16 9.09
C ILE A 165 13.71 13.25 8.77
N LYS A 166 14.92 12.92 8.35
CA LYS A 166 15.94 13.91 7.92
C LYS A 166 15.76 14.41 6.50
N SER A 167 14.69 14.01 5.81
CA SER A 167 14.42 14.36 4.40
C SER A 167 15.56 13.95 3.46
N LEU A 168 16.23 12.85 3.80
CA LEU A 168 17.17 12.15 2.93
C LEU A 168 16.42 11.18 2.03
N ASP A 169 17.14 10.58 1.09
CA ASP A 169 16.55 9.66 0.12
C ASP A 169 16.00 8.41 0.80
N TYR A 170 14.79 8.02 0.39
CA TYR A 170 14.23 6.73 0.75
C TYR A 170 15.08 5.62 0.13
N THR A 171 15.31 4.57 0.91
CA THR A 171 16.00 3.36 0.44
C THR A 171 15.16 2.13 0.77
N PRO A 172 15.48 0.94 0.24
CA PRO A 172 14.86 -0.30 0.71
C PRO A 172 14.93 -0.47 2.24
N ALA A 173 16.00 0.01 2.88
CA ALA A 173 16.14 -0.03 4.34
C ALA A 173 15.09 0.82 5.07
N SER A 174 14.53 1.85 4.42
CA SER A 174 13.45 2.67 4.98
C SER A 174 12.15 1.87 5.11
N ASP A 175 11.82 1.01 4.13
CA ASP A 175 10.69 0.07 4.24
C ASP A 175 10.95 -1.00 5.32
N ILE A 176 12.19 -1.47 5.46
CA ILE A 176 12.55 -2.45 6.50
C ILE A 176 12.43 -1.86 7.91
N PHE A 177 12.79 -0.58 8.09
CA PHE A 177 12.56 0.11 9.35
C PHE A 177 11.06 0.21 9.65
N ALA A 178 10.26 0.61 8.67
CA ALA A 178 8.81 0.70 8.81
C ALA A 178 8.16 -0.67 9.12
N LEU A 179 8.66 -1.75 8.48
CA LEU A 179 8.29 -3.13 8.83
C LEU A 179 8.62 -3.45 10.29
N GLY A 180 9.74 -2.97 10.84
CA GLY A 180 10.06 -3.10 12.26
C GLY A 180 8.99 -2.51 13.17
N GLY A 181 8.46 -1.33 12.82
CA GLY A 181 7.33 -0.72 13.52
C GLY A 181 6.03 -1.53 13.39
N VAL A 182 5.76 -2.08 12.20
CA VAL A 182 4.62 -2.98 11.98
C VAL A 182 4.75 -4.27 12.80
N ILE A 183 5.93 -4.89 12.85
CA ILE A 183 6.20 -6.08 13.67
C ILE A 183 5.97 -5.76 15.14
N TYR A 184 6.44 -4.61 15.62
CA TYR A 184 6.18 -4.17 17.00
C TYR A 184 4.67 -4.07 17.28
N TYR A 185 3.90 -3.47 16.36
CA TYR A 185 2.44 -3.39 16.48
C TYR A 185 1.77 -4.78 16.47
N ILE A 186 2.15 -5.67 15.54
CA ILE A 186 1.63 -7.06 15.46
C ILE A 186 1.85 -7.82 16.78
N MET A 187 3.03 -7.66 17.37
CA MET A 187 3.43 -8.43 18.55
C MET A 187 2.82 -7.88 19.83
N THR A 188 2.68 -6.56 19.94
CA THR A 188 2.31 -5.90 21.21
C THR A 188 0.90 -5.33 21.23
N GLY A 189 0.29 -5.07 20.08
CA GLY A 189 -0.95 -4.31 19.93
C GLY A 189 -0.80 -2.81 20.19
N ASN A 190 0.42 -2.29 20.37
CA ASN A 190 0.68 -0.88 20.62
C ASN A 190 1.47 -0.27 19.47
N GLU A 191 1.16 0.97 19.10
CA GLU A 191 1.98 1.69 18.12
C GLU A 191 3.40 1.96 18.66
N PRO A 192 4.41 2.02 17.78
CA PRO A 192 5.77 2.36 18.19
C PRO A 192 5.83 3.82 18.69
N ASN A 193 6.63 4.05 19.76
CA ASN A 193 6.85 5.36 20.40
C ASN A 193 8.13 6.03 19.93
#